data_AF-A0A9E2MHC3-F1
#
_entry.id   AF-A0A9E2MHC3-F1
#
_cell.length_a   1.000
_cell.length_b   1.000
_cell.length_c   1.000
_cell.angle_alpha   90.00
_cell.angle_beta   90.00
_cell.angle_gamma   90.00
#
_symmetry.space_group_name_H-M   'P 1'
#
loop_
_entity.id
_entity.type
_entity.pdbx_description
1 polymer ?
#
loop_
_entity_poly.entity_id
_entity_poly.type
_entity_poly.pdbx_seq_one_letter_code
_entity_poly.pdbx_strand_id
1 'polypeptide(L)'
;MNTAFIRYALLSAIAFGLLFFLFRYRLHSVTLWAYLLSVNAVGFSLYALDKLTAKTGWLRVPESLLQLIALLGATPASIAAQQLFWHKTTKRSFQVLFWLIALLQISGIYIVFFTDFLQNIF
;
A
#
# COMPACT_ATOMS: atom_id res chain seq x y z
N MET A 1 3.29 16.62 18.33
CA MET A 1 3.56 15.91 17.05
C MET A 1 4.78 16.55 16.42
N ASN A 2 5.90 15.85 16.32
CA ASN A 2 7.09 16.43 15.70
C ASN A 2 6.83 16.59 14.19
N THR A 3 6.45 17.81 13.80
CA THR A 3 6.07 18.19 12.43
C THR A 3 7.19 17.92 11.43
N ALA A 4 8.44 17.89 11.90
CA ALA A 4 9.62 17.54 11.13
C ALA A 4 9.52 16.14 10.50
N PHE A 5 9.09 15.13 11.26
CA PHE A 5 9.02 13.75 10.76
C PHE A 5 7.97 13.59 9.65
N ILE A 6 6.81 14.23 9.82
CA ILE A 6 5.73 14.24 8.84
C ILE A 6 6.18 14.92 7.54
N ARG A 7 6.96 16.00 7.66
CA ARG A 7 7.55 16.69 6.50
C ARG A 7 8.55 15.80 5.76
N TYR A 8 9.44 15.10 6.46
CA TYR A 8 10.41 14.20 5.81
C TYR A 8 9.74 13.00 5.13
N ALA A 9 8.71 12.41 5.74
CA ALA A 9 7.92 11.35 5.12
C ALA A 9 7.19 11.84 3.85
N LEU A 10 6.55 13.01 3.91
CA LEU A 10 5.91 13.64 2.76
C LEU A 10 6.91 13.96 1.64
N LEU A 11 8.07 14.50 1.98
CA LEU A 11 9.13 14.81 1.01
C LEU A 11 9.67 13.56 0.31
N SER A 12 9.83 12.46 1.05
CA SER A 12 10.27 11.17 0.46
C SER A 12 9.23 10.57 -0.50
N ALA A 13 7.94 10.67 -0.15
CA ALA A 13 6.84 10.17 -0.99
C ALA A 13 6.67 11.01 -2.26
N ILE A 14 6.82 12.33 -2.15
CA ILE A 14 6.76 13.27 -3.28
C ILE A 14 7.96 13.05 -4.21
N ALA A 15 9.17 12.89 -3.67
CA ALA A 15 10.37 12.61 -4.46
C ALA A 15 10.27 11.28 -5.22
N PHE A 16 9.76 10.23 -4.57
CA PHE A 16 9.48 8.95 -5.23
C PHE A 16 8.40 9.06 -6.31
N GLY A 17 7.32 9.80 -6.04
CA GLY A 17 6.25 10.05 -7.01
C GLY A 17 6.72 10.84 -8.24
N LEU A 18 7.62 11.81 -8.05
CA LEU A 18 8.22 12.61 -9.12
C LEU A 18 9.19 11.77 -9.97
N LEU A 19 10.05 10.97 -9.33
CA LEU A 19 10.93 10.02 -10.02
C LEU A 19 10.11 9.01 -10.84
N PHE A 20 9.01 8.51 -10.27
CA PHE A 20 8.07 7.62 -10.92
C PHE A 20 7.35 8.26 -12.10
N PHE A 21 6.92 9.52 -11.99
CA PHE A 21 6.27 10.29 -13.05
C PHE A 21 7.21 10.53 -14.24
N LEU A 22 8.48 10.87 -14.00
CA LEU A 22 9.49 11.03 -15.05
C LEU A 22 9.81 9.70 -15.75
N PHE A 23 9.76 8.59 -15.01
CA PHE A 23 10.01 7.24 -15.56
C PHE A 23 8.83 6.68 -16.38
N ARG A 24 7.60 7.14 -16.13
CA ARG A 24 6.34 6.73 -16.77
C ARG A 24 6.34 6.82 -18.29
N TYR A 25 7.14 7.73 -18.85
CA TYR A 25 7.20 7.99 -20.29
C TYR A 25 7.95 6.93 -21.12
N ARG A 26 8.74 6.03 -20.51
CA ARG A 26 9.74 5.27 -21.28
C ARG A 26 9.57 3.75 -21.38
N LEU A 27 8.83 3.06 -20.49
CA LEU A 27 8.79 1.58 -20.47
C LEU A 27 7.43 1.07 -19.95
N HIS A 28 6.61 0.39 -20.77
CA HIS A 28 5.20 0.09 -20.47
C HIS A 28 4.93 -1.12 -19.52
N SER A 29 5.74 -2.20 -19.53
CA SER A 29 5.51 -3.38 -18.66
C SER A 29 6.35 -3.42 -17.38
N VAL A 30 7.55 -2.84 -17.40
CA VAL A 30 8.43 -2.75 -16.22
C VAL A 30 7.89 -1.76 -15.18
N THR A 31 7.16 -0.74 -15.61
CA THR A 31 6.57 0.29 -14.73
C THR A 31 5.49 -0.25 -13.80
N LEU A 32 4.68 -1.23 -14.22
CA LEU A 32 3.63 -1.79 -13.38
C LEU A 32 4.22 -2.57 -12.19
N TRP A 33 5.23 -3.43 -12.47
CA TRP A 33 5.94 -4.16 -11.44
C TRP A 33 6.72 -3.23 -10.51
N ALA A 34 7.37 -2.20 -11.04
CA ALA A 34 8.07 -1.20 -10.24
C ALA A 34 7.10 -0.39 -9.35
N TYR A 35 5.91 -0.04 -9.86
CA TYR A 35 4.85 0.61 -9.10
C TYR A 35 4.39 -0.26 -7.93
N LEU A 36 4.03 -1.52 -8.21
CA LEU A 36 3.59 -2.47 -7.19
C LEU A 36 4.67 -2.69 -6.13
N LEU A 37 5.94 -2.83 -6.53
CA LEU A 37 7.05 -3.01 -5.59
C LEU A 37 7.23 -1.78 -4.70
N SER A 38 7.15 -0.58 -5.27
CA SER A 38 7.29 0.69 -4.55
C SER A 38 6.17 0.90 -3.54
N VAL A 39 4.92 0.66 -3.96
CA VAL A 39 3.74 0.78 -3.09
C VAL A 39 3.80 -0.24 -1.95
N ASN A 40 4.23 -1.47 -2.23
CA ASN A 40 4.43 -2.50 -1.20
C ASN A 40 5.57 -2.15 -0.23
N ALA A 41 6.70 -1.62 -0.72
CA ALA A 41 7.80 -1.17 0.13
C ALA A 41 7.39 -0.02 1.07
N VAL A 42 6.62 0.95 0.57
CA VAL A 42 6.06 2.05 1.37
C VAL A 42 5.07 1.52 2.40
N GLY A 43 4.16 0.63 2.00
CA GLY A 43 3.20 0.00 2.92
C GLY A 43 3.89 -0.77 4.05
N PHE A 44 4.88 -1.59 3.73
CA PHE A 44 5.64 -2.34 4.74
C PHE A 44 6.38 -1.41 5.71
N SER A 45 7.01 -0.36 5.18
CA SER A 45 7.73 0.63 6.00
C SER A 45 6.81 1.36 6.97
N LEU A 46 5.59 1.70 6.55
CA LEU A 46 4.62 2.38 7.42
C LEU A 46 4.09 1.48 8.53
N TYR A 47 3.88 0.19 8.27
CA TYR A 47 3.57 -0.77 9.32
C TYR A 47 4.76 -1.00 10.27
N ALA A 48 5.99 -1.05 9.75
CA ALA A 48 7.19 -1.17 10.57
C ALA A 48 7.39 0.06 11.47
N LEU A 49 7.12 1.26 10.94
CA LEU A 49 7.11 2.51 11.72
C LEU A 49 6.03 2.50 12.81
N ASP A 50 4.82 1.99 12.53
CA ASP A 50 3.75 1.85 13.55
C ASP A 50 4.19 0.95 14.72
N LYS A 51 4.99 -0.11 14.46
CA LYS A 51 5.56 -0.95 15.52
C LYS A 51 6.67 -0.25 16.30
N LEU A 52 7.52 0.51 15.63
CA LEU A 52 8.60 1.27 16.28
C LEU A 52 8.04 2.37 17.19
N THR A 53 7.01 3.07 16.75
CA THR A 53 6.34 4.12 17.55
C THR A 53 5.57 3.54 18.74
N ALA A 54 5.02 2.32 18.61
CA ALA A 54 4.39 1.62 19.74
C ALA A 54 5.36 1.31 20.89
N LYS A 55 6.65 1.12 20.60
CA LYS A 55 7.69 0.88 21.62
C LYS A 55 8.23 2.16 22.27
N THR A 56 8.21 3.28 21.56
CA THR A 56 8.85 4.53 22.01
C THR A 56 7.87 5.57 22.55
N GLY A 57 6.56 5.31 22.48
CA GLY A 57 5.51 6.25 22.94
C GLY A 57 5.25 7.41 21.97
N TRP A 58 5.73 7.31 20.73
CA TRP A 58 5.51 8.30 19.69
C TRP A 58 4.12 8.16 19.06
N LEU A 59 3.73 9.12 18.22
CA LEU A 59 2.41 9.15 17.63
C LEU A 59 2.11 7.91 16.79
N ARG A 60 0.96 7.31 17.11
CA ARG A 60 0.39 6.18 16.38
C ARG A 60 0.02 6.58 14.96
N VAL A 61 0.28 5.71 13.99
CA VAL A 61 -0.14 5.92 12.60
C VAL A 61 -1.66 5.77 12.54
N PRO A 62 -2.41 6.72 11.92
CA PRO A 62 -3.86 6.61 11.83
C PRO A 62 -4.25 5.38 10.99
N GLU A 63 -5.26 4.65 11.46
CA GLU A 63 -5.76 3.44 10.80
C GLU A 63 -6.24 3.70 9.36
N SER A 64 -6.77 4.90 9.10
CA SER A 64 -7.21 5.33 7.78
C SER A 64 -6.06 5.42 6.77
N LEU A 65 -4.85 5.83 7.19
CA LEU A 65 -3.70 5.89 6.29
C LEU A 65 -3.23 4.49 5.88
N LEU A 66 -3.22 3.55 6.83
CA LEU A 66 -2.89 2.15 6.57
C LEU A 66 -3.88 1.50 5.58
N GLN A 67 -5.17 1.81 5.72
CA GLN A 67 -6.21 1.36 4.78
C GLN A 67 -6.07 2.03 3.41
N LEU A 68 -5.75 3.32 3.35
CA LEU A 68 -5.52 4.03 2.09
C LEU A 68 -4.35 3.42 1.31
N ILE A 69 -3.27 3.04 1.99
CA ILE A 69 -2.11 2.42 1.33
C ILE A 69 -2.41 0.99 0.87
N ALA A 70 -3.20 0.24 1.65
CA ALA A 70 -3.74 -1.03 1.18
C ALA A 70 -4.57 -0.84 -0.10
N LEU A 71 -5.41 0.19 -0.16
CA LEU A 71 -6.22 0.53 -1.34
C LEU A 71 -5.37 0.89 -2.56
N LEU A 72 -4.23 1.56 -2.35
CA LEU A 72 -3.28 1.88 -3.43
C LEU A 72 -2.52 0.67 -4.00
N GLY A 73 -2.65 -0.53 -3.39
CA GLY A 73 -2.05 -1.77 -3.90
C GLY A 73 -0.99 -2.38 -2.98
N ALA A 74 -0.82 -1.86 -1.75
CA ALA A 74 0.10 -2.44 -0.76
C ALA A 74 -0.53 -3.58 0.05
N THR A 75 -1.57 -4.23 -0.47
CA THR A 75 -2.27 -5.34 0.17
C THR A 75 -1.33 -6.48 0.60
N PRO A 76 -0.42 -7.00 -0.27
CA PRO A 76 0.49 -8.07 0.15
C PRO A 76 1.49 -7.61 1.22
N ALA A 77 2.05 -6.41 1.11
CA ALA A 77 2.91 -5.84 2.15
C ALA A 77 2.18 -5.63 3.48
N SER A 78 0.90 -5.25 3.43
CA SER A 78 0.07 -5.07 4.62
C SER A 78 -0.21 -6.40 5.31
N ILE A 79 -0.49 -7.47 4.55
CA ILE A 79 -0.65 -8.83 5.10
C ILE A 79 0.65 -9.30 5.75
N ALA A 80 1.78 -9.18 5.04
CA ALA A 80 3.09 -9.56 5.55
C ALA A 80 3.43 -8.82 6.83
N ALA A 81 3.15 -7.51 6.89
CA ALA A 81 3.39 -6.72 8.08
C ALA A 81 2.44 -7.05 9.24
N GLN A 82 1.16 -7.32 8.98
CA GLN A 82 0.21 -7.77 10.02
C GLN A 82 0.65 -9.12 10.63
N GLN A 83 1.12 -10.06 9.81
CA GLN A 83 1.63 -11.35 10.26
C GLN A 83 2.96 -11.23 11.01
N LEU A 84 3.91 -10.44 10.51
CA LEU A 84 5.25 -10.29 11.11
C LEU A 84 5.23 -9.52 12.44
N PHE A 85 4.29 -8.59 12.58
CA PHE A 85 4.22 -7.73 13.76
C PHE A 85 3.18 -8.17 14.78
N TRP A 86 2.33 -9.14 14.46
CA TRP A 86 1.19 -9.58 15.28
C TRP A 86 0.42 -8.39 15.86
N HIS A 87 0.35 -7.31 15.09
CA HIS A 87 -0.16 -6.02 15.53
C HIS A 87 -1.41 -5.69 14.72
N LYS A 88 -2.50 -5.33 15.41
CA LYS A 88 -3.81 -4.97 14.82
C LYS A 88 -4.52 -6.07 14.00
N THR A 89 -4.34 -7.34 14.35
CA THR A 89 -5.18 -8.45 13.84
C THR A 89 -6.52 -8.58 14.58
N THR A 90 -6.63 -8.04 15.79
CA THR A 90 -7.82 -8.22 16.66
C THR A 90 -8.92 -7.19 16.44
N LYS A 91 -8.62 -6.01 15.87
CA LYS A 91 -9.65 -4.98 15.61
C LYS A 91 -10.49 -5.38 14.39
N ARG A 92 -11.70 -5.89 14.63
CA ARG A 92 -12.65 -6.30 13.58
C ARG A 92 -12.96 -5.19 12.58
N SER A 93 -13.18 -3.95 13.03
CA SER A 93 -13.47 -2.82 12.13
C SER A 93 -12.36 -2.56 11.11
N PHE A 94 -11.10 -2.72 11.53
CA PHE A 94 -9.95 -2.57 10.65
C PHE A 94 -9.85 -3.71 9.63
N GLN A 95 -10.00 -4.95 10.10
CA GLN A 95 -9.95 -6.15 9.26
C GLN A 95 -11.08 -6.17 8.22
N VAL A 96 -12.31 -5.81 8.59
CA VAL A 96 -13.45 -5.78 7.65
C VAL A 96 -13.19 -4.84 6.48
N LEU A 97 -12.76 -3.61 6.77
CA LEU A 97 -12.39 -2.62 5.73
C LEU A 97 -11.21 -3.11 4.89
N PHE A 98 -10.19 -3.70 5.51
CA PHE A 98 -9.04 -4.25 4.80
C PHE A 98 -9.44 -5.36 3.80
N TRP A 99 -10.27 -6.32 4.24
CA TRP A 99 -10.75 -7.40 3.37
C TRP A 99 -11.70 -6.90 2.27
N LEU A 100 -12.52 -5.89 2.54
CA LEU A 100 -13.33 -5.23 1.50
C LEU A 100 -12.44 -4.61 0.40
N ILE A 101 -11.37 -3.93 0.79
CA ILE A 101 -10.40 -3.35 -0.16
C ILE A 101 -9.72 -4.46 -0.98
N ALA A 102 -9.29 -5.55 -0.33
CA ALA A 102 -8.67 -6.68 -1.02
C ALA A 102 -9.63 -7.34 -2.01
N LEU A 103 -10.90 -7.54 -1.63
CA LEU A 103 -11.93 -8.08 -2.53
C LEU A 103 -12.18 -7.16 -3.73
N LEU A 104 -12.23 -5.84 -3.50
CA LEU A 104 -12.39 -4.87 -4.57
C LEU A 104 -11.24 -4.95 -5.58
N GLN A 105 -9.99 -5.02 -5.11
CA GLN A 105 -8.82 -5.18 -5.98
C GLN A 105 -8.87 -6.49 -6.78
N ILE A 106 -9.20 -7.61 -6.14
CA ILE A 106 -9.32 -8.91 -6.81
C ILE A 106 -10.42 -8.87 -7.88
N SER A 107 -11.58 -8.27 -7.57
CA SER A 107 -12.67 -8.13 -8.53
C SER A 107 -12.27 -7.27 -9.74
N GLY A 108 -11.53 -6.18 -9.53
CA GLY A 108 -11.01 -5.34 -10.61
C GLY A 108 -10.05 -6.11 -11.52
N ILE A 109 -9.11 -6.86 -10.93
CA ILE A 109 -8.18 -7.71 -11.70
C ILE A 109 -8.96 -8.78 -12.48
N TYR A 110 -9.93 -9.43 -11.84
CA TYR A 110 -10.75 -10.46 -12.49
C TYR A 110 -11.54 -9.90 -13.68
N ILE A 111 -12.15 -8.72 -13.54
CA ILE A 111 -12.90 -8.08 -14.64
C ILE A 111 -11.97 -7.79 -15.82
N VAL A 112 -10.79 -7.21 -15.56
CA VAL A 112 -9.81 -6.90 -16.62
C VAL A 112 -9.38 -8.18 -17.35
N PHE A 113 -8.98 -9.21 -16.60
CA PHE A 113 -8.61 -10.50 -17.18
C PHE A 113 -9.75 -11.15 -17.95
N PHE A 114 -10.98 -11.05 -17.44
CA PHE A 114 -12.16 -11.61 -18.09
C PHE A 114 -12.49 -10.85 -19.38
N THR A 115 -12.37 -9.52 -19.41
CA THR A 115 -12.55 -8.74 -20.63
C THR A 115 -11.47 -9.03 -21.66
N ASP A 116 -10.21 -9.15 -21.24
CA ASP A 116 -9.10 -9.51 -22.14
C ASP A 116 -9.28 -10.93 -22.70
N PHE A 117 -9.77 -11.87 -21.88
CA PHE A 117 -10.08 -13.23 -22.30
C PHE A 117 -11.20 -13.28 -23.35
N LEU A 118 -12.27 -12.51 -23.15
CA LEU A 118 -13.36 -12.43 -24.13
C LEU A 118 -12.88 -11.84 -25.47
N GLN A 119 -12.00 -10.83 -25.46
CA GLN A 119 -11.42 -10.27 -26.68
C GLN A 119 -10.42 -11.19 -27.38
N ASN A 120 -9.85 -12.16 -26.68
CA ASN A 120 -8.92 -13.13 -27.26
C ASN A 120 -9.66 -14.30 -27.95
N ILE A 121 -10.89 -14.57 -27.52
CA ILE A 121 -11.72 -15.67 -28.01
C ILE A 121 -12.60 -15.30 -29.20
N PHE A 122 -13.03 -14.04 -29.31
CA PHE A 122 -13.89 -13.52 -30.38
C PHE A 122 -13.13 -12.55 -31.28
#